data_AF-A0AB73TLD8-F1
#
_entry.id   AF-A0AB73TLD8-F1
#
_cell.length_a   1.000
_cell.length_b   1.000
_cell.length_c   1.000
_cell.angle_alpha   90.00
_cell.angle_beta   90.00
_cell.angle_gamma   90.00
#
_symmetry.space_group_name_H-M   'P 1'
#
loop_
_entity.id
_entity.type
_entity.pdbx_description
1 polymer ?
#
loop_
_entity_poly.entity_id
_entity_poly.type
_entity_poly.pdbx_seq_one_letter_code
_entity_poly.pdbx_strand_id
1 'polypeptide(L)'
;MRKRTIKTQLAVSFLAIATLIIGSISLVALSLMNNHFSKYVEERQEDLLNQYVYTIDLLWLNSGETWNSEELAALSEKVLENNIYFSIEDEQGNMVWELTGKDLKSAQEKLKKMH
;
A
#
# COMPACT_ATOMS: atom_id res chain seq x y z
N MET A 1 -16.05 42.52 38.23
CA MET A 1 -15.30 41.30 37.90
C MET A 1 -15.69 40.20 38.86
N ARG A 2 -16.27 39.09 38.39
CA ARG A 2 -16.78 37.99 39.24
C ARG A 2 -15.58 37.24 39.84
N LYS A 3 -15.38 37.32 41.17
CA LYS A 3 -14.29 36.61 41.87
C LYS A 3 -14.47 35.10 41.66
N ARG A 4 -13.56 34.47 40.93
CA ARG A 4 -13.54 33.00 40.79
C ARG A 4 -13.23 32.41 42.16
N THR A 5 -14.09 31.50 42.62
CA THR A 5 -13.84 30.74 43.85
C THR A 5 -12.69 29.75 43.61
N ILE A 6 -11.87 29.52 44.62
CA ILE A 6 -10.71 28.60 44.59
C ILE A 6 -11.08 27.23 43.99
N LYS A 7 -12.28 26.72 44.33
CA LYS A 7 -12.83 25.45 43.80
C LYS A 7 -12.95 25.44 42.27
N THR A 8 -13.40 26.54 41.67
CA THR A 8 -13.56 26.65 40.22
C THR A 8 -12.21 26.78 39.53
N GLN A 9 -11.25 27.47 40.13
CA GLN A 9 -9.89 27.57 39.60
C GLN A 9 -9.18 26.21 39.63
N LEU A 10 -9.36 25.44 40.71
CA LEU A 10 -8.81 24.09 40.84
C LEU A 10 -9.42 23.12 39.82
N ALA A 11 -10.73 23.19 39.62
CA ALA A 11 -11.42 22.35 38.63
C ALA A 11 -10.96 22.68 37.20
N VAL A 12 -10.81 23.97 36.86
CA VAL A 12 -10.32 24.39 35.54
C VAL A 12 -8.87 23.98 35.31
N SER A 13 -7.99 24.10 36.31
CA SER A 13 -6.60 23.65 36.17
C SER A 13 -6.51 22.13 35.99
N PHE A 14 -7.33 21.38 36.73
CA PHE A 14 -7.39 19.93 36.58
C PHE A 14 -7.87 19.54 35.17
N LEU A 15 -8.94 20.18 34.69
CA LEU A 15 -9.46 19.91 33.35
C LEU A 15 -8.42 20.23 32.27
N ALA A 16 -7.73 21.38 32.37
CA ALA A 16 -6.70 21.78 31.44
C ALA A 16 -5.54 20.77 31.40
N ILE A 17 -5.06 20.32 32.56
CA ILE A 17 -4.00 19.32 32.65
C ILE A 17 -4.48 17.98 32.07
N ALA A 18 -5.68 17.54 32.41
CA ALA A 18 -6.24 16.30 31.87
C ALA A 18 -6.34 16.35 30.34
N THR A 19 -6.82 17.46 29.77
CA THR A 19 -6.87 17.66 28.32
C THR A 19 -5.47 17.67 27.69
N LEU A 20 -4.49 18.30 28.31
CA LEU A 20 -3.11 18.30 27.81
C LEU A 20 -2.52 16.89 27.80
N ILE A 21 -2.75 16.10 28.85
CA ILE A 21 -2.25 14.72 28.95
C ILE A 21 -2.91 13.86 27.87
N ILE A 22 -4.25 13.86 27.80
CA ILE A 22 -5.00 13.06 26.81
C ILE A 22 -4.61 13.47 25.40
N GLY A 23 -4.57 14.78 25.12
CA GLY A 23 -4.19 15.30 23.81
C GLY A 23 -2.77 14.89 23.41
N SER A 24 -1.80 14.96 24.33
CA SER A 24 -0.43 14.54 24.06
C SER A 24 -0.34 13.05 23.75
N ILE A 25 -1.02 12.22 24.54
CA ILE A 25 -1.06 10.77 24.31
C ILE A 25 -1.71 10.47 22.95
N SER A 26 -2.81 11.13 22.62
CA SER A 26 -3.50 10.96 21.33
C SER A 26 -2.62 11.36 20.14
N LEU A 27 -1.87 12.45 20.24
CA LEU A 27 -0.95 12.87 19.17
C LEU A 27 0.19 11.87 18.96
N VAL A 28 0.77 11.36 20.05
CA VAL A 28 1.82 10.34 19.99
C VAL A 28 1.27 9.04 19.39
N ALA A 29 0.09 8.60 19.85
CA ALA A 29 -0.55 7.40 19.33
C ALA A 29 -0.88 7.53 17.84
N LEU A 30 -1.42 8.68 17.40
CA LEU A 30 -1.70 8.95 16.00
C LEU A 30 -0.43 8.93 15.15
N SER A 31 0.64 9.57 15.64
CA SER A 31 1.93 9.59 14.94
C SER A 31 2.55 8.21 14.79
N LEU A 32 2.53 7.40 15.86
CA LEU A 32 3.04 6.02 15.83
C LEU A 32 2.19 5.17 14.89
N MET A 33 0.86 5.24 15.00
CA MET A 33 -0.06 4.50 14.15
C MET A 33 0.16 4.84 12.67
N ASN A 34 0.27 6.12 12.33
CA ASN A 34 0.46 6.53 10.93
C ASN A 34 1.80 6.00 10.37
N ASN A 35 2.89 6.15 11.13
CA ASN A 35 4.20 5.69 10.70
C ASN A 35 4.26 4.16 10.54
N HIS A 36 3.72 3.41 11.52
CA HIS A 36 3.70 1.95 11.45
C HIS A 36 2.75 1.43 10.38
N PHE A 37 1.60 2.08 10.18
CA PHE A 37 0.65 1.69 9.16
C PHE A 37 1.20 1.95 7.75
N SER A 38 1.74 3.14 7.48
CA SER A 38 2.35 3.44 6.18
C SER A 38 3.50 2.48 5.88
N LYS A 39 4.38 2.25 6.85
CA LYS A 39 5.50 1.31 6.69
C LYS A 39 5.02 -0.13 6.47
N TYR A 40 4.03 -0.59 7.23
CA TYR A 40 3.46 -1.92 7.05
C TYR A 40 2.83 -2.09 5.66
N VAL A 41 2.10 -1.07 5.19
CA VAL A 41 1.48 -1.09 3.86
C VAL A 41 2.55 -1.13 2.77
N GLU A 42 3.63 -0.36 2.92
CA GLU A 42 4.76 -0.35 1.99
C GLU A 42 5.48 -1.71 1.95
N GLU A 43 5.89 -2.23 3.11
CA GLU A 43 6.55 -3.54 3.23
C GLU A 43 5.68 -4.66 2.66
N ARG A 44 4.36 -4.63 2.92
CA ARG A 44 3.44 -5.64 2.36
C ARG A 44 3.26 -5.55 0.86
N GLN A 45 3.27 -4.34 0.29
CA GLN A 45 3.23 -4.17 -1.15
C GLN A 45 4.54 -4.65 -1.79
N GLU A 46 5.68 -4.36 -1.18
CA GLU A 46 6.99 -4.83 -1.63
C GLU A 46 7.10 -6.36 -1.59
N ASP A 47 6.70 -6.98 -0.48
CA ASP A 47 6.65 -8.45 -0.34
C ASP A 47 5.77 -9.10 -1.41
N LEU A 48 4.60 -8.52 -1.69
CA LEU A 48 3.68 -9.02 -2.71
C LEU A 48 4.30 -8.90 -4.11
N LEU A 49 4.94 -7.76 -4.41
CA LEU A 49 5.61 -7.57 -5.70
C LEU A 49 6.76 -8.56 -5.88
N ASN A 50 7.58 -8.76 -4.84
CA ASN A 50 8.67 -9.74 -4.84
C ASN A 50 8.17 -11.17 -5.07
N GLN A 51 7.01 -11.54 -4.53
CA GLN A 51 6.38 -12.84 -4.79
C GLN A 51 6.00 -13.01 -6.26
N TYR A 52 5.51 -11.95 -6.92
CA TYR A 52 5.18 -12.01 -8.33
C TYR A 52 6.41 -12.08 -9.21
N VAL A 53 7.46 -11.31 -8.91
CA VAL A 53 8.76 -11.42 -9.60
C VAL A 53 9.30 -12.85 -9.49
N TYR A 54 9.33 -13.41 -8.28
CA TYR A 54 9.76 -14.79 -8.06
C TYR A 54 8.89 -15.81 -8.81
N THR A 55 7.58 -15.56 -8.91
CA THR A 55 6.68 -16.42 -9.68
C THR A 55 7.02 -16.37 -11.17
N ILE A 56 7.33 -15.18 -11.72
CA ILE A 56 7.77 -15.02 -13.11
C ILE A 56 9.08 -15.78 -13.35
N ASP A 57 10.05 -15.68 -12.43
CA ASP A 57 11.31 -16.44 -12.51
C ASP A 57 11.07 -17.95 -12.55
N LEU A 58 10.15 -18.45 -11.72
CA LEU A 58 9.78 -19.87 -11.74
C LEU A 58 9.10 -20.29 -13.04
N LEU A 59 8.26 -19.45 -13.64
CA LEU A 59 7.65 -19.74 -14.94
C LEU A 59 8.72 -19.85 -16.03
N TRP A 60 9.71 -18.94 -16.04
CA TRP A 60 10.84 -19.00 -16.96
C TRP A 60 11.69 -20.27 -16.80
N LEU A 61 12.04 -20.62 -15.56
CA LEU A 61 12.86 -21.80 -15.28
C LEU A 61 12.12 -23.11 -15.62
N ASN A 62 10.85 -23.22 -15.29
CA ASN A 62 10.07 -24.44 -15.48
C ASN A 62 9.68 -24.71 -16.95
N SER A 63 9.63 -23.66 -17.77
CA SER A 63 9.37 -23.73 -19.22
C SER A 63 10.63 -23.99 -20.04
N GLY A 64 11.78 -24.23 -19.40
CA GLY A 64 13.05 -24.47 -20.07
C GLY A 64 13.61 -23.21 -20.73
N GLU A 65 13.49 -22.07 -20.04
CA GLU A 65 13.99 -20.77 -20.50
C GLU A 65 13.27 -20.29 -21.78
N THR A 66 11.94 -20.46 -21.80
CA THR A 66 11.09 -19.96 -22.90
C THR A 66 9.86 -19.25 -22.37
N TRP A 67 9.47 -18.14 -22.99
CA TRP A 67 8.30 -17.40 -22.53
C TRP A 67 7.00 -18.10 -22.95
N ASN A 68 6.28 -18.66 -21.97
CA ASN A 68 4.95 -19.24 -22.19
C ASN A 68 3.85 -18.16 -22.04
N SER A 69 3.30 -17.73 -23.17
CA SER A 69 2.26 -16.68 -23.20
C SER A 69 0.99 -17.05 -22.45
N GLU A 70 0.61 -18.32 -22.39
CA GLU A 70 -0.61 -18.77 -21.68
C GLU A 70 -0.44 -18.68 -20.17
N GLU A 71 0.74 -19.06 -19.65
CA GLU A 71 1.06 -18.95 -18.24
C GLU A 71 1.20 -17.48 -17.80
N LEU A 72 1.80 -16.63 -18.63
CA LEU A 72 1.88 -15.19 -18.39
C LEU A 72 0.51 -14.51 -18.42
N ALA A 73 -0.40 -14.97 -19.29
CA ALA A 73 -1.79 -14.50 -19.31
C ALA A 73 -2.53 -14.86 -18.02
N ALA A 74 -2.42 -16.13 -17.58
CA ALA A 74 -3.04 -16.60 -16.35
C ALA A 74 -2.48 -15.90 -15.11
N LEU A 75 -1.17 -15.62 -15.09
CA LEU A 75 -0.55 -14.82 -14.03
C LEU A 75 -1.07 -13.38 -14.05
N SER A 76 -1.17 -12.77 -15.24
CA SER A 76 -1.68 -11.41 -15.40
C SER A 76 -3.10 -11.24 -14.86
N GLU A 77 -3.98 -12.21 -15.08
CA GLU A 77 -5.34 -12.20 -14.52
C GLU A 77 -5.32 -12.21 -12.99
N LYS A 78 -4.49 -13.06 -12.36
CA LYS A 78 -4.33 -13.12 -10.90
C LYS A 78 -3.72 -11.84 -10.32
N VAL A 79 -2.73 -11.28 -11.00
CA VAL A 79 -2.04 -10.05 -10.56
C VAL A 79 -2.98 -8.84 -10.61
N LEU A 80 -3.90 -8.82 -11.60
CA LEU A 80 -4.94 -7.80 -11.73
C LEU A 80 -5.96 -7.81 -10.59
N GLU A 81 -6.23 -8.96 -9.95
CA GLU A 81 -7.07 -9.00 -8.74
C GLU A 81 -6.48 -8.14 -7.60
N ASN A 82 -5.15 -8.07 -7.54
CA ASN A 82 -4.41 -7.23 -6.60
C ASN A 82 -4.13 -5.82 -7.15
N ASN A 83 -4.77 -5.43 -8.27
CA ASN A 83 -4.62 -4.14 -8.94
C ASN A 83 -3.19 -3.84 -9.42
N ILE A 84 -2.41 -4.88 -9.69
CA ILE A 84 -1.08 -4.77 -10.26
C ILE A 84 -1.17 -5.17 -11.74
N TYR A 85 -0.33 -4.58 -12.58
CA TYR A 85 -0.08 -5.03 -13.95
C TYR A 85 1.42 -4.95 -14.21
N PHE A 86 1.93 -5.77 -15.13
CA PHE A 86 3.35 -5.84 -15.43
C PHE A 86 3.58 -6.00 -16.94
N SER A 87 4.80 -5.66 -17.36
CA SER A 87 5.37 -5.98 -18.66
C SER A 87 6.72 -6.66 -18.45
N ILE A 88 7.11 -7.50 -19.41
CA ILE A 88 8.40 -8.19 -19.41
C ILE A 88 9.13 -7.76 -20.69
N GLU A 89 10.39 -7.38 -20.53
CA GLU A 89 11.33 -7.10 -21.61
C GLU A 89 12.45 -8.14 -21.55
N ASP A 90 12.96 -8.55 -22.71
CA ASP A 90 14.16 -9.38 -22.79
C ASP A 90 15.43 -8.56 -22.53
N GLU A 91 16.59 -9.22 -22.47
CA GLU A 91 17.88 -8.56 -22.25
C GLU A 91 18.26 -7.57 -23.37
N GLN A 92 17.61 -7.66 -24.54
CA GLN A 92 17.81 -6.76 -25.67
C GLN A 92 16.82 -5.58 -25.66
N GLY A 93 15.92 -5.52 -24.68
CA GLY A 93 14.88 -4.50 -24.55
C GLY A 93 13.68 -4.72 -25.47
N ASN A 94 13.52 -5.91 -26.05
CA ASN A 94 12.31 -6.24 -26.79
C ASN A 94 11.22 -6.64 -25.82
N MET A 95 10.00 -6.15 -26.06
CA MET A 95 8.85 -6.47 -25.24
C MET A 95 8.41 -7.91 -25.48
N VAL A 96 8.54 -8.74 -24.45
CA VAL A 96 8.14 -10.14 -24.42
C VAL A 96 6.67 -10.26 -24.06
N TRP A 97 6.25 -9.48 -23.06
CA TRP A 97 4.90 -9.50 -22.54
C TRP A 97 4.46 -8.10 -22.14
N GLU A 98 3.23 -7.76 -22.49
CA GLU A 98 2.57 -6.56 -22.02
C GLU A 98 1.08 -6.86 -21.89
N LEU A 99 0.44 -6.29 -20.88
CA LEU A 99 -1.01 -6.27 -20.81
C LEU A 99 -1.53 -5.35 -21.92
N THR A 100 -2.31 -5.88 -22.86
CA THR A 100 -2.77 -5.09 -24.02
C THR A 100 -4.28 -4.84 -24.02
N GLY A 101 -4.71 -3.84 -24.79
CA GLY A 101 -6.11 -3.66 -25.16
C GLY A 101 -7.04 -3.22 -24.02
N LYS A 102 -8.15 -3.95 -23.85
CA LYS A 102 -9.24 -3.60 -22.94
C LYS A 102 -8.83 -3.78 -21.47
N ASP A 103 -7.97 -4.75 -21.19
CA ASP A 103 -7.58 -5.10 -19.82
C ASP A 103 -6.62 -4.06 -19.25
N LEU A 104 -5.69 -3.54 -20.06
CA LEU A 104 -4.84 -2.40 -19.69
C LEU A 104 -5.65 -1.14 -19.37
N LYS A 105 -6.61 -0.79 -20.24
CA LYS A 105 -7.48 0.37 -19.99
C LYS A 105 -8.30 0.19 -18.71
N SER A 106 -8.84 -1.01 -18.49
CA SER A 106 -9.63 -1.33 -17.29
C SER A 106 -8.77 -1.26 -16.02
N ALA A 107 -7.53 -1.74 -16.06
CA ALA A 107 -6.58 -1.65 -14.96
C ALA A 107 -6.21 -0.18 -14.65
N GLN A 108 -5.91 0.61 -15.68
CA GLN A 108 -5.60 2.04 -15.55
C GLN A 108 -6.79 2.85 -14.98
N GLU A 109 -8.02 2.53 -15.40
CA GLU A 109 -9.23 3.17 -14.86
C GLU A 109 -9.48 2.82 -13.38
N LYS A 110 -9.24 1.58 -12.97
CA LYS A 110 -9.34 1.18 -11.56
C LYS A 110 -8.34 1.93 -10.69
N LEU A 111 -7.09 2.08 -11.13
CA LEU A 111 -6.06 2.81 -10.39
C LEU A 111 -6.40 4.29 -10.25
N LYS A 112 -6.92 4.93 -11.30
CA LYS A 112 -7.35 6.35 -11.25
C LYS A 112 -8.48 6.63 -10.26
N LYS A 113 -9.29 5.63 -9.88
CA LYS A 113 -10.40 5.78 -8.92
C LYS A 113 -9.97 5.58 -7.46
N MET A 114 -8.77 5.07 -7.21
CA MET A 114 -8.23 4.86 -5.87
C MET A 114 -7.48 6.08 -5.31
N HIS A 115 -7.24 7.10 -6.13
CA HIS A 115 -6.73 8.42 -5.75
C HIS A 115 -7.86 9.45 -5.75
#